data_AF-A0A971W1X3-F1
#
_entry.id   AF-A0A971W1X3-F1
#
_cell.length_a   1.000
_cell.length_b   1.000
_cell.length_c   1.000
_cell.angle_alpha   90.00
_cell.angle_beta   90.00
_cell.angle_gamma   90.00
#
_symmetry.space_group_name_H-M   'P 1'
#
loop_
_entity.id
_entity.type
_entity.pdbx_description
1 polymer ?
#
loop_
_entity_poly.entity_id
_entity_poly.type
_entity_poly.pdbx_seq_one_letter_code
_entity_poly.pdbx_strand_id
1 'polypeptide(L)'
;MKRAVAVILIIAGIGFIAYPKLKEYYYDRKQAQLLEAWQQSLAVLEQDPEQVEDIPGDIGAGSGEAGSSEDWRIKYIEQNMEGILKIDKINLNMPILKGATEKNLLISVSSLEGTAGPGEAGNYCIAGHRCRTTGRHFNKLDR
;
A
#
# COMPACT_ATOMS: atom_id res chain seq x y z
N MET A 1 -36.97 -6.38 -28.30
CA MET A 1 -36.12 -7.10 -27.33
C MET A 1 -34.64 -7.17 -27.74
N LYS A 2 -34.28 -7.53 -28.98
CA LYS A 2 -32.87 -7.65 -29.43
C LYS A 2 -32.02 -6.37 -29.24
N ARG A 3 -32.62 -5.18 -29.46
CA ARG A 3 -31.94 -3.89 -29.26
C ARG A 3 -31.67 -3.56 -27.78
N ALA A 4 -32.58 -3.94 -26.88
CA ALA A 4 -32.39 -3.74 -25.44
C ALA A 4 -31.27 -4.65 -24.91
N VAL A 5 -31.22 -5.91 -25.37
CA VAL A 5 -30.13 -6.84 -25.03
C VAL A 5 -28.77 -6.32 -25.50
N ALA A 6 -28.70 -5.77 -26.72
CA ALA A 6 -27.47 -5.16 -27.24
C ALA A 6 -27.00 -3.96 -26.38
N VAL A 7 -27.93 -3.09 -25.97
CA VAL A 7 -27.59 -1.94 -25.11
C VAL A 7 -27.09 -2.39 -23.73
N ILE A 8 -27.71 -3.40 -23.12
CA ILE A 8 -27.26 -3.95 -21.83
C ILE A 8 -25.85 -4.53 -21.92
N LEU A 9 -25.54 -5.27 -23.00
CA LEU A 9 -24.21 -5.85 -23.21
C LEU A 9 -23.14 -4.77 -23.42
N ILE A 10 -23.46 -3.68 -24.12
CA ILE A 10 -22.55 -2.54 -24.30
C ILE A 10 -22.27 -1.86 -22.96
N ILE A 11 -23.30 -1.60 -22.14
CA ILE A 11 -23.13 -1.00 -20.82
C ILE A 11 -22.29 -1.91 -19.91
N ALA A 12 -22.55 -3.22 -19.92
CA ALA A 12 -21.77 -4.19 -19.16
C ALA A 12 -20.29 -4.22 -19.61
N GLY A 13 -20.02 -4.18 -20.91
CA GLY A 13 -18.67 -4.13 -21.45
C GLY A 13 -17.91 -2.85 -21.06
N ILE A 14 -18.57 -1.69 -21.14
CA ILE A 14 -17.98 -0.42 -20.68
C ILE A 14 -17.69 -0.49 -19.17
N GLY A 15 -18.61 -1.05 -18.38
CA GLY A 15 -18.41 -1.27 -16.95
C GLY A 15 -17.18 -2.12 -16.66
N PHE A 16 -16.98 -3.21 -17.41
CA PHE A 16 -15.83 -4.11 -17.24
C PHE A 16 -14.49 -3.43 -17.54
N ILE A 17 -14.44 -2.57 -18.56
CA ILE A 17 -13.24 -1.80 -18.92
C ILE A 17 -12.97 -0.69 -17.90
N ALA A 18 -14.01 -0.02 -17.41
CA ALA A 18 -13.90 1.09 -16.47
C ALA A 18 -13.56 0.63 -15.05
N TYR A 19 -14.03 -0.56 -14.64
CA TYR A 19 -13.83 -1.12 -13.30
C TYR A 19 -12.38 -1.07 -12.79
N PRO A 20 -11.34 -1.57 -13.49
CA PRO A 20 -9.97 -1.54 -12.97
C PRO A 20 -9.47 -0.12 -12.70
N LYS A 21 -9.86 0.87 -13.52
CA LYS A 21 -9.44 2.26 -13.35
C LYS A 21 -10.13 2.95 -12.19
N LEU A 22 -11.43 2.73 -12.04
CA LEU A 22 -12.17 3.23 -10.87
C LEU A 22 -11.65 2.59 -9.59
N LYS A 23 -11.34 1.29 -9.62
CA LYS A 23 -10.74 0.55 -8.52
C LYS A 23 -9.40 1.19 -8.13
N GLU A 24 -8.43 1.27 -9.04
CA GLU A 24 -7.11 1.89 -8.78
C GLU A 24 -7.25 3.28 -8.14
N TYR A 25 -8.06 4.16 -8.73
CA TYR A 25 -8.23 5.52 -8.24
C TYR A 25 -8.80 5.62 -6.82
N TYR A 26 -9.78 4.77 -6.48
CA TYR A 26 -10.38 4.76 -5.15
C TYR A 26 -9.39 4.29 -4.08
N TYR A 27 -8.60 3.25 -4.36
CA TYR A 27 -7.67 2.70 -3.39
C TYR A 27 -6.38 3.51 -3.22
N ASP A 28 -5.89 4.16 -4.27
CA ASP A 28 -4.74 5.06 -4.17
C ASP A 28 -5.00 6.16 -3.12
N ARG A 29 -6.26 6.65 -3.03
CA ARG A 29 -6.68 7.60 -1.99
C ARG A 29 -6.67 7.01 -0.58
N LYS A 30 -7.15 5.77 -0.40
CA LYS A 30 -7.12 5.10 0.92
C LYS A 30 -5.69 4.82 1.39
N GLN A 31 -4.82 4.41 0.46
CA GLN A 31 -3.42 4.16 0.76
C GLN A 31 -2.68 5.44 1.19
N ALA A 32 -3.01 6.58 0.56
CA ALA A 32 -2.48 7.88 0.99
C ALA A 32 -2.93 8.25 2.42
N GLN A 33 -4.19 8.00 2.78
CA GLN A 33 -4.70 8.27 4.14
C GLN A 33 -4.00 7.42 5.21
N LEU A 34 -3.74 6.14 4.95
CA LEU A 34 -3.01 5.26 5.87
C LEU A 34 -1.58 5.75 6.10
N LEU A 35 -0.94 6.21 5.04
CA LEU A 35 0.41 6.75 5.10
C LEU A 35 0.46 8.04 5.94
N GLU A 36 -0.49 8.94 5.72
CA GLU A 36 -0.62 10.18 6.48
C GLU A 36 -0.87 9.90 7.97
N ALA A 37 -1.76 8.96 8.29
CA ALA A 37 -2.03 8.54 9.67
C ALA A 37 -0.77 7.98 10.36
N TRP A 38 0.04 7.19 9.67
CA TRP A 38 1.29 6.66 10.22
C TRP A 38 2.38 7.74 10.37
N GLN A 39 2.47 8.68 9.42
CA GLN A 39 3.37 9.84 9.56
C GLN A 39 2.98 10.71 10.76
N GLN A 40 1.68 10.90 10.98
CA GLN A 40 1.18 11.61 12.14
C GLN A 40 1.50 10.87 13.44
N SER A 41 1.38 9.54 13.49
CA SER A 41 1.76 8.77 14.68
C SER A 41 3.25 8.85 14.97
N LEU A 42 4.12 8.83 13.94
CA LEU A 42 5.55 9.08 14.14
C LEU A 42 5.86 10.47 14.68
N ALA A 43 5.20 11.51 14.16
CA ALA A 43 5.41 12.88 14.62
C ALA A 43 4.99 13.08 16.10
N VAL A 44 3.99 12.33 16.56
CA VAL A 44 3.61 12.29 17.98
C VAL A 44 4.68 11.58 18.82
N LEU A 45 5.22 10.45 18.34
CA LEU A 45 6.29 9.70 19.03
C LEU A 45 7.60 10.50 19.16
N GLU A 46 7.91 11.37 18.20
CA GLU A 46 9.09 12.26 18.26
C GLU A 46 8.94 13.38 19.31
N GLN A 47 7.72 13.72 19.74
CA GLN A 47 7.46 14.80 20.70
C GLN A 47 7.36 14.34 22.16
N ASP A 48 7.05 13.06 22.43
CA ASP A 48 6.94 12.56 23.80
C ASP A 48 7.24 11.03 23.89
N PRO A 49 8.43 10.62 24.38
CA PRO A 49 8.87 9.21 24.35
C PRO A 49 8.19 8.30 25.42
N GLU A 50 7.26 8.80 26.25
CA GLU A 50 6.64 8.02 27.33
C GLU A 50 5.24 7.42 27.03
N GLN A 51 4.66 7.60 25.85
CA GLN A 51 3.34 7.03 25.52
C GLN A 51 3.43 5.85 24.52
N VAL A 52 3.94 4.72 25.02
CA VAL A 52 4.05 3.46 24.25
C VAL A 52 2.78 2.57 24.35
N GLU A 53 1.77 2.96 25.14
CA GLU A 53 0.56 2.16 25.34
C GLU A 53 -0.72 2.93 24.98
N ASP A 54 -1.03 3.07 23.68
CA ASP A 54 -2.38 2.81 23.18
C ASP A 54 -2.41 2.95 21.65
N ILE A 55 -2.55 1.83 20.94
CA ILE A 55 -2.94 1.84 19.54
C ILE A 55 -4.45 1.56 19.54
N PRO A 56 -5.33 2.54 19.27
CA PRO A 56 -6.76 2.26 19.16
C PRO A 56 -6.99 1.46 17.89
N GLY A 57 -7.05 0.14 18.05
CA GLY A 57 -7.45 -0.82 17.02
C GLY A 57 -8.95 -0.75 16.77
N ASP A 58 -9.46 0.38 16.29
CA ASP A 58 -10.79 0.44 15.68
C ASP A 58 -10.96 1.69 14.82
N ILE A 59 -10.85 1.53 13.51
CA ILE A 59 -11.50 2.43 12.56
C ILE A 59 -12.34 1.58 11.59
N GLY A 60 -13.55 1.26 12.04
CA GLY A 60 -14.76 1.53 11.26
C GLY A 60 -15.02 0.62 10.07
N ALA A 61 -15.68 -0.50 10.33
CA ALA A 61 -16.37 -1.33 9.34
C ALA A 61 -17.53 -0.57 8.65
N GLY A 62 -17.62 -0.67 7.32
CA GLY A 62 -18.70 -0.09 6.51
C GLY A 62 -18.84 -0.73 5.12
N SER A 63 -19.52 -1.88 5.10
CA SER A 63 -20.33 -2.52 4.04
C SER A 63 -20.04 -2.29 2.53
N GLY A 64 -19.77 -3.40 1.82
CA GLY A 64 -19.91 -3.50 0.36
C GLY A 64 -19.19 -4.71 -0.24
N GLU A 65 -19.94 -5.75 -0.56
CA GLU A 65 -19.48 -7.10 -0.91
C GLU A 65 -18.68 -7.18 -2.22
N ALA A 66 -17.37 -6.99 -2.11
CA ALA A 66 -16.29 -7.63 -2.90
C ALA A 66 -14.92 -7.38 -2.22
N GLY A 67 -14.93 -7.14 -0.89
CA GLY A 67 -13.85 -6.50 -0.14
C GLY A 67 -13.04 -7.41 0.80
N SER A 68 -13.25 -8.74 0.78
CA SER A 68 -12.54 -9.65 1.69
C SER A 68 -11.04 -9.77 1.41
N SER A 69 -10.58 -9.36 0.22
CA SER A 69 -9.20 -9.56 -0.25
C SER A 69 -8.29 -8.33 -0.09
N GLU A 70 -8.82 -7.17 0.26
CA GLU A 70 -8.02 -5.94 0.33
C GLU A 70 -8.07 -5.25 1.70
N ASP A 71 -9.08 -5.48 2.53
CA ASP A 71 -9.09 -5.04 3.94
C ASP A 71 -7.99 -5.74 4.75
N TRP A 72 -7.80 -7.04 4.51
CA TRP A 72 -6.70 -7.76 5.15
C TRP A 72 -5.36 -7.21 4.69
N ARG A 73 -5.22 -6.69 3.46
CA ARG A 73 -3.95 -6.12 2.97
C ARG A 73 -3.60 -4.85 3.72
N ILE A 74 -4.58 -3.97 3.94
CA ILE A 74 -4.39 -2.75 4.74
C ILE A 74 -3.97 -3.11 6.17
N LYS A 75 -4.76 -3.96 6.82
CA LYS A 75 -4.44 -4.44 8.18
C LYS A 75 -3.08 -5.14 8.26
N TYR A 76 -2.74 -5.90 7.22
CA TYR A 76 -1.46 -6.60 7.13
C TYR A 76 -0.29 -5.64 6.94
N ILE A 77 -0.45 -4.58 6.13
CA ILE A 77 0.54 -3.51 5.98
C ILE A 77 0.76 -2.85 7.34
N GLU A 78 -0.30 -2.44 8.04
CA GLU A 78 -0.19 -1.82 9.37
C GLU A 78 0.56 -2.71 10.37
N GLN A 79 0.27 -4.00 10.37
CA GLN A 79 0.90 -4.96 11.30
C GLN A 79 2.35 -5.33 10.95
N ASN A 80 2.76 -5.23 9.69
CA ASN A 80 4.07 -5.73 9.21
C ASN A 80 4.96 -4.61 8.63
N MET A 81 4.55 -3.35 8.75
CA MET A 81 5.32 -2.19 8.29
C MET A 81 6.47 -1.91 9.27
N GLU A 82 7.67 -1.76 8.71
CA GLU A 82 8.89 -1.38 9.43
C GLU A 82 9.18 0.12 9.27
N GLY A 83 8.78 0.71 8.14
CA GLY A 83 8.98 2.13 7.87
C GLY A 83 8.31 2.62 6.60
N ILE A 84 8.55 3.89 6.24
CA ILE A 84 8.19 4.44 4.93
C ILE A 84 9.47 4.75 4.14
N LEU A 85 9.52 4.28 2.90
CA LEU A 85 10.53 4.67 1.93
C LEU A 85 9.99 5.81 1.06
N LYS A 86 10.60 6.99 1.20
CA LYS A 86 10.34 8.15 0.35
C LYS A 86 11.54 8.46 -0.52
N ILE A 87 11.35 8.48 -1.84
CA ILE A 87 12.37 8.87 -2.82
C ILE A 87 11.75 9.90 -3.78
N ASP A 88 12.02 11.18 -3.53
CA ASP A 88 11.39 12.30 -4.24
C ASP A 88 11.69 12.30 -5.75
N LYS A 89 12.92 11.96 -6.12
CA LYS A 89 13.38 11.95 -7.53
C LYS A 89 12.54 11.08 -8.45
N ILE A 90 12.04 9.96 -7.93
CA ILE A 90 11.22 9.00 -8.67
C ILE A 90 9.75 9.03 -8.23
N ASN A 91 9.38 9.97 -7.38
CA ASN A 91 8.07 10.10 -6.74
C ASN A 91 7.61 8.76 -6.12
N LEU A 92 8.51 8.12 -5.36
CA LEU A 92 8.21 6.88 -4.64
C LEU A 92 7.86 7.22 -3.19
N ASN A 93 6.72 6.72 -2.74
CA ASN A 93 6.29 6.86 -1.35
C ASN A 93 5.53 5.58 -0.96
N MET A 94 6.23 4.64 -0.32
CA MET A 94 5.68 3.32 -0.05
C MET A 94 6.15 2.78 1.31
N PRO A 95 5.31 1.99 2.00
CA PRO A 95 5.71 1.33 3.23
C PRO A 95 6.71 0.21 2.95
N ILE A 96 7.69 0.04 3.84
CA ILE A 96 8.61 -1.10 3.85
C ILE A 96 8.02 -2.17 4.75
N LEU A 97 7.80 -3.36 4.20
CA LEU A 97 7.34 -4.52 4.96
C LEU A 97 8.53 -5.35 5.46
N LYS A 98 8.42 -5.89 6.67
CA LYS A 98 9.47 -6.74 7.23
C LYS A 98 9.55 -8.08 6.50
N GLY A 99 10.70 -8.38 5.91
CA GLY A 99 10.99 -9.66 5.27
C GLY A 99 10.56 -9.74 3.79
N ALA A 100 11.45 -10.26 2.95
CA ALA A 100 11.28 -10.36 1.49
C ALA A 100 10.47 -11.60 1.07
N THR A 101 9.29 -11.79 1.64
CA THR A 101 8.38 -12.89 1.26
C THR A 101 7.63 -12.55 -0.03
N GLU A 102 7.17 -13.58 -0.77
CA GLU A 102 6.35 -13.39 -1.98
C GLU A 102 5.11 -12.53 -1.71
N LYS A 103 4.46 -12.77 -0.57
CA LYS A 103 3.30 -12.01 -0.11
C LYS A 103 3.64 -10.54 0.11
N ASN A 104 4.77 -10.24 0.74
CA ASN A 104 5.19 -8.86 1.02
C ASN A 104 5.57 -8.13 -0.25
N LEU A 105 6.33 -8.79 -1.15
CA LEU A 105 6.75 -8.23 -2.42
C LEU A 105 5.58 -7.95 -3.38
N LEU A 106 4.48 -8.72 -3.28
CA LEU A 106 3.24 -8.46 -4.01
C LEU A 106 2.53 -7.19 -3.51
N ILE A 107 2.72 -6.82 -2.25
CA ILE A 107 2.02 -5.71 -1.59
C ILE A 107 2.82 -4.42 -1.68
N SER A 108 4.10 -4.44 -1.28
CA SER A 108 4.96 -3.26 -1.22
C SER A 108 6.44 -3.63 -1.37
N VAL A 109 7.35 -2.66 -1.16
CA VAL A 109 8.78 -2.93 -0.94
C VAL A 109 9.00 -3.60 0.40
N SER A 110 10.04 -4.41 0.52
CA SER A 110 10.30 -5.20 1.72
C SER A 110 11.77 -5.22 2.11
N SER A 111 12.04 -5.30 3.42
CA SER A 111 13.40 -5.45 3.95
C SER A 111 13.86 -6.90 3.81
N LEU A 112 15.15 -7.09 3.53
CA LEU A 112 15.75 -8.41 3.42
C LEU A 112 16.14 -8.93 4.80
N GLU A 113 15.74 -10.16 5.12
CA GLU A 113 16.11 -10.81 6.38
C GLU A 113 17.62 -11.09 6.44
N GLY A 114 18.21 -10.95 7.62
CA GLY A 114 19.66 -11.10 7.82
C GLY A 114 20.49 -9.90 7.38
N THR A 115 19.85 -8.76 7.08
CA THR A 115 20.51 -7.47 6.83
C THR A 115 20.36 -6.54 8.04
N ALA A 116 21.22 -5.52 8.12
CA ALA A 116 21.19 -4.59 9.26
C ALA A 116 19.93 -3.73 9.20
N GLY A 117 19.33 -3.41 10.34
CA GLY A 117 18.14 -2.56 10.41
C GLY A 117 18.40 -1.10 10.02
N PRO A 118 17.34 -0.29 9.84
CA PRO A 118 17.48 1.13 9.55
C PRO A 118 18.24 1.84 10.70
N GLY A 119 19.42 2.37 10.38
CA GLY A 119 20.29 3.08 11.34
C GLY A 119 21.28 2.19 12.10
N GLU A 120 21.28 0.87 11.88
CA GLU A 120 22.23 -0.04 12.49
C GLU A 120 23.55 -0.12 11.71
N ALA A 121 24.63 -0.56 12.38
CA ALA A 121 25.93 -0.76 11.76
C ALA A 121 25.88 -1.94 10.78
N GLY A 122 25.88 -1.66 9.48
CA GLY A 122 25.89 -2.64 8.41
C GLY A 122 25.22 -2.11 7.14
N ASN A 123 24.65 -3.02 6.34
CA ASN A 123 23.92 -2.68 5.12
C ASN A 123 22.44 -3.01 5.30
N TYR A 124 21.56 -2.01 5.15
CA TYR A 124 20.12 -2.22 5.07
C TYR A 124 19.71 -2.45 3.61
N CYS A 125 19.21 -3.65 3.31
CA CYS A 125 18.84 -4.03 1.95
C CYS A 125 17.32 -4.08 1.80
N ILE A 126 16.81 -3.41 0.77
CA ILE A 126 15.38 -3.38 0.44
C ILE A 126 15.16 -4.01 -0.93
N ALA A 127 14.21 -4.93 -1.03
CA ALA A 127 13.78 -5.58 -2.26
C ALA A 127 12.43 -5.00 -2.74
N GLY A 128 12.25 -4.96 -4.05
CA GLY A 128 11.01 -4.51 -4.67
C GLY A 128 10.94 -4.86 -6.15
N HIS A 129 9.72 -5.10 -6.66
CA HIS A 129 9.52 -5.42 -8.07
C HIS A 129 9.75 -4.23 -9.00
N ARG A 130 10.11 -4.52 -10.25
CA ARG A 130 10.07 -3.55 -11.34
C ARG A 130 8.72 -3.63 -12.05
N CYS A 131 7.74 -2.88 -11.57
CA CYS A 131 6.38 -2.86 -12.13
C CYS A 131 6.27 -1.91 -13.33
N ARG A 132 5.22 -2.05 -14.16
CA ARG A 132 4.95 -1.12 -15.27
C ARG A 132 4.36 0.21 -14.80
N THR A 133 3.62 0.22 -13.68
CA THR A 133 2.96 1.43 -13.17
C THR A 133 3.97 2.35 -12.49
N THR A 134 3.93 3.64 -12.82
CA THR A 134 4.80 4.66 -12.22
C THR A 134 4.39 4.98 -10.78
N GLY A 135 5.36 5.21 -9.89
CA GLY A 135 5.09 5.49 -8.46
C GLY A 135 4.78 4.24 -7.62
N ARG A 136 4.88 3.04 -8.20
CA ARG A 136 4.77 1.76 -7.49
C ARG A 136 6.05 0.94 -7.63
N HIS A 137 6.47 0.36 -6.50
CA HIS A 137 7.73 -0.38 -6.31
C HIS A 137 8.94 0.31 -6.98
N PHE A 138 9.92 -0.45 -7.45
CA PHE A 138 11.15 0.04 -8.05
C PHE A 138 11.06 0.08 -9.59
N ASN A 139 9.98 0.63 -10.14
CA ASN A 139 9.82 0.79 -11.59
C ASN A 139 10.94 1.66 -12.21
N LYS A 140 11.27 2.79 -11.57
CA LYS A 140 12.18 3.83 -12.08
C LYS A 140 13.47 3.95 -11.26
N LEU A 141 13.89 2.89 -10.58
CA LEU A 141 15.09 2.94 -9.72
C LEU A 141 16.38 3.24 -10.50
N ASP A 142 16.36 3.03 -11.82
CA ASP A 142 17.45 3.31 -12.75
C ASP A 142 17.65 4.81 -13.07
N ARG A 143 16.83 5.72 -12.51
CA ARG A 143 16.87 7.16 -12.81
C ARG A 143 17.43 7.99 -11.67
#